data_AF-A0A176Z1L3-F1
#
_entry.id   AF-A0A176Z1L3-F1
#
_cell.length_a   1.000
_cell.length_b   1.000
_cell.length_c   1.000
_cell.angle_alpha   90.00
_cell.angle_beta   90.00
_cell.angle_gamma   90.00
#
_symmetry.space_group_name_H-M   'P 1'
#
loop_
_entity.id
_entity.type
_entity.pdbx_description
1 polymer ?
#
loop_
_entity_poly.entity_id
_entity_poly.type
_entity_poly.pdbx_seq_one_letter_code
_entity_poly.pdbx_strand_id
1 'polypeptide(L)' 'MPSSIESIVSAYVRLRNRRALEDMQDLRRQLLGNLQSTSSIDPRMALDIVREDLQVIEDGLEQLQPPPGTLPENEWR' A
#
# COMPACT_ATOMS: atom_id res chain seq x y z
N MET A 1 3.68 -18.93 -1.41
CA MET A 1 2.57 -18.54 -2.30
C MET A 1 2.39 -17.06 -2.09
N PRO A 2 2.43 -16.21 -3.13
CA PRO A 2 2.24 -14.80 -2.92
C PRO A 2 0.86 -14.58 -2.31
N SER A 3 0.78 -13.70 -1.32
CA SER A 3 -0.52 -13.27 -0.82
C SER A 3 -1.31 -12.64 -1.97
N SER A 4 -2.64 -12.66 -1.90
CA SER A 4 -3.48 -12.09 -2.97
C SER A 4 -3.14 -10.60 -3.21
N ILE A 5 -2.71 -9.88 -2.18
CA ILE A 5 -2.30 -8.47 -2.27
C ILE A 5 -1.00 -8.30 -3.07
N GLU A 6 0.02 -9.12 -2.84
CA GLU A 6 1.30 -9.07 -3.58
C GLU A 6 1.10 -9.27 -5.08
N SER A 7 0.19 -10.18 -5.46
CA SER A 7 -0.13 -10.44 -6.86
C SER A 7 -0.80 -9.23 -7.53
N ILE A 8 -1.70 -8.55 -6.81
CA ILE A 8 -2.39 -7.35 -7.30
C ILE A 8 -1.40 -6.17 -7.39
N VAL A 9 -0.59 -5.95 -6.36
CA VAL A 9 0.43 -4.89 -6.35
C VAL A 9 1.42 -5.11 -7.50
N SER A 10 1.93 -6.34 -7.67
CA SER A 10 2.82 -6.68 -8.78
C SER A 10 2.18 -6.37 -10.14
N ALA A 11 0.88 -6.65 -10.31
CA ALA A 11 0.16 -6.30 -11.54
C ALA A 11 0.12 -4.78 -11.77
N TYR A 12 -0.19 -3.98 -10.75
CA TYR A 12 -0.21 -2.52 -10.88
C TYR A 12 1.17 -1.91 -11.10
N VAL A 13 2.22 -2.45 -10.48
CA VAL A 13 3.61 -2.05 -10.75
C VAL A 13 3.98 -2.32 -12.21
N ARG A 14 3.67 -3.51 -12.74
CA ARG A 14 3.91 -3.86 -14.14
C ARG A 14 3.16 -2.95 -15.11
N LEU A 15 1.94 -2.54 -14.73
CA LEU A 15 1.13 -1.60 -15.49
C LEU A 15 1.53 -0.12 -15.26
N ARG A 16 2.54 0.15 -14.41
CA ARG A 16 2.93 1.49 -13.95
C ARG A 16 1.75 2.32 -13.45
N ASN A 17 0.74 1.67 -12.88
CA ASN A 17 -0.46 2.31 -12.39
C ASN A 17 -0.25 2.78 -10.94
N ARG A 18 0.51 3.85 -10.80
CA ARG A 18 0.79 4.48 -9.51
C ARG A 18 -0.48 4.90 -8.79
N ARG A 19 -1.44 5.49 -9.53
CA ARG A 19 -2.70 5.96 -8.97
C ARG A 19 -3.49 4.84 -8.29
N ALA A 20 -3.58 3.66 -8.91
CA ALA A 20 -4.27 2.52 -8.31
C ALA A 20 -3.58 2.01 -7.03
N LEU A 21 -2.25 2.09 -6.96
CA LEU A 21 -1.51 1.75 -5.74
C LEU A 21 -1.72 2.81 -4.63
N GLU A 22 -1.74 4.10 -4.97
CA GLU A 22 -2.06 5.17 -4.02
C GLU A 22 -3.49 5.05 -3.48
N ASP A 23 -4.47 4.84 -4.36
CA ASP A 23 -5.88 4.63 -3.95
C ASP A 23 -6.01 3.39 -3.04
N MET A 24 -5.24 2.33 -3.32
CA MET A 24 -5.20 1.13 -2.47
C MET A 24 -4.55 1.42 -1.10
N GLN A 25 -3.46 2.18 -1.07
CA GLN A 25 -2.78 2.61 0.15
C GLN A 25 -3.73 3.41 1.05
N ASP A 26 -4.44 4.38 0.48
CA ASP A 26 -5.38 5.23 1.19
C ASP A 26 -6.52 4.41 1.82
N LEU A 27 -7.09 3.47 1.05
CA LEU A 27 -8.12 2.57 1.56
C LEU A 27 -7.60 1.70 2.74
N ARG A 28 -6.36 1.19 2.65
CA ARG A 28 -5.75 0.39 3.72
C ARG A 28 -5.46 1.22 4.97
N ARG A 29 -5.02 2.47 4.81
CA ARG A 29 -4.83 3.41 5.94
C ARG A 29 -6.15 3.73 6.64
N GLN A 30 -7.23 3.96 5.87
CA GLN A 30 -8.55 4.17 6.44
C GLN A 30 -9.03 2.93 7.22
N LEU A 31 -8.81 1.74 6.67
CA LEU A 31 -9.15 0.49 7.35
C LEU A 31 -8.35 0.32 8.66
N LEU A 32 -7.06 0.64 8.65
CA LEU A 32 -6.22 0.61 9.85
C LEU A 32 -6.77 1.53 10.95
N GLY A 33 -7.16 2.77 10.61
CA GLY A 33 -7.76 3.71 11.56
C GLY A 33 -9.08 3.20 12.15
N ASN A 34 -9.91 2.55 11.32
CA ASN A 34 -11.16 1.95 11.77
C ASN A 34 -10.94 0.77 12.74
N LEU A 35 -9.96 -0.09 12.43
CA LEU A 35 -9.61 -1.24 13.28
C LEU A 35 -9.03 -0.80 14.63
N GLN A 36 -8.21 0.25 14.65
CA GLN A 36 -7.66 0.83 15.89
C GLN A 36 -8.75 1.49 16.76
N SER A 37 -9.80 2.01 16.14
CA SER A 37 -10.93 2.64 16.85
C SER A 37 -11.95 1.63 17.38
N THR A 38 -11.84 0.35 17.01
CA THR A 38 -12.79 -0.69 17.40
C THR A 38 -12.43 -1.27 18.77
N SER A 39 -13.29 -1.06 19.76
CA SER A 39 -13.08 -1.53 21.15
C SER A 39 -13.65 -2.92 21.45
N SER A 40 -14.48 -3.49 20.56
CA SER A 40 -15.35 -4.63 20.90
C SER A 40 -14.85 -6.02 20.47
N ILE A 41 -13.84 -6.08 19.59
CA ILE A 41 -13.24 -7.33 19.08
C ILE A 41 -11.73 -7.16 19.20
N ASP A 42 -10.99 -8.22 19.57
CA ASP A 42 -9.52 -8.21 19.50
C ASP A 42 -9.09 -8.12 18.03
N PRO A 43 -8.67 -6.93 17.54
CA PRO A 43 -8.42 -6.71 16.13
C PRO A 43 -6.95 -6.99 15.78
N ARG A 44 -6.14 -7.53 16.70
CA ARG A 44 -4.68 -7.69 16.53
C ARG A 44 -4.30 -8.39 15.22
N MET A 45 -4.94 -9.51 14.92
CA MET A 45 -4.68 -10.25 13.68
C MET A 45 -5.02 -9.42 12.45
N ALA A 46 -6.14 -8.69 12.46
CA ALA A 46 -6.53 -7.83 11.35
C ALA A 46 -5.59 -6.61 11.21
N LEU A 47 -5.12 -6.05 12.32
CA LEU A 47 -4.15 -4.96 12.32
C LEU A 47 -2.81 -5.40 11.70
N ASP A 48 -2.35 -6.60 12.03
CA ASP A 48 -1.08 -7.12 11.51
C ASP A 48 -1.17 -7.41 10.00
N ILE A 49 -2.28 -7.99 9.55
CA ILE A 49 -2.54 -8.19 8.11
C ILE A 49 -2.58 -6.85 7.35
N VAL A 50 -3.27 -5.84 7.88
CA VAL A 50 -3.38 -4.54 7.21
C VAL A 50 -2.03 -3.80 7.19
N ARG A 51 -1.17 -3.99 8.20
CA ARG A 51 0.21 -3.46 8.19
C ARG A 51 1.07 -4.15 7.15
N GLU A 52 0.97 -5.47 7.02
CA GLU A 52 1.66 -6.24 5.99
C GLU A 52 1.21 -5.80 4.59
N ASP A 53 -0.10 -5.65 4.36
CA ASP A 53 -0.66 -5.13 3.12
C ASP A 53 -0.08 -3.74 2.78
N LEU A 54 -0.01 -2.84 3.77
CA LEU A 54 0.53 -1.48 3.57
C LEU A 54 2.00 -1.52 3.16
N GLN A 55 2.81 -2.36 3.80
CA GLN A 55 4.21 -2.51 3.46
C GLN A 55 4.39 -2.98 2.01
N VAL A 56 3.63 -4.00 1.58
CA VAL A 56 3.67 -4.49 0.20
C VAL A 56 3.30 -3.41 -0.81
N ILE A 57 2.30 -2.58 -0.51
CA ILE A 57 1.89 -1.47 -1.38
C ILE A 57 2.96 -0.38 -1.44
N GLU A 58 3.57 -0.04 -0.30
CA GLU A 58 4.65 0.95 -0.21
C GLU A 58 5.87 0.52 -1.04
N ASP A 59 6.30 -0.74 -0.89
CA ASP A 59 7.38 -1.33 -1.71
C ASP A 59 7.04 -1.31 -3.22
N GLY A 60 5.75 -1.49 -3.56
CA GLY A 60 5.27 -1.38 -4.94
C GLY A 60 5.33 0.05 -5.49
N LEU A 61 4.98 1.05 -4.67
CA LEU A 61 5.07 2.47 -5.04
C LEU A 61 6.52 2.92 -5.20
N GLU A 62 7.42 2.46 -4.34
CA GLU A 62 8.86 2.76 -4.45
C GLU A 62 9.46 2.24 -5.75
N GLN A 63 9.04 1.07 -6.23
CA GLN A 63 9.46 0.55 -7.54
C GLN A 63 9.03 1.42 -8.72
N LEU A 64 7.98 2.25 -8.54
CA LEU A 64 7.53 3.20 -9.54
C LEU A 64 8.18 4.58 -9.40
N GLN A 65 8.93 4.83 -8.32
CA GLN A 65 9.66 6.08 -8.17
C GLN A 65 10.80 6.16 -9.21
N PRO A 66 10.99 7.32 -9.85
CA PRO A 66 12.16 7.53 -10.68
C PRO A 66 13.44 7.42 -9.81
N PRO A 67 14.59 7.06 -10.42
CA PRO A 67 15.84 6.99 -9.69
C PRO A 67 16.11 8.29 -8.90
N PRO A 68 16.69 8.21 -7.69
CA PRO A 68 17.05 9.38 -6.92
C PRO A 68 17.94 10.31 -7.78
N GLY A 69 17.54 11.58 -7.92
CA GLY A 69 18.28 12.58 -8.69
C GLY A 69 17.77 12.84 -10.12
N THR A 70 16.72 12.16 -10.57
CA THR A 70 16.18 12.38 -11.94
C THR A 70 15.16 13.51 -12.01
N LEU A 71 14.31 13.67 -10.97
CA LEU A 71 13.32 14.75 -10.84
C LEU A 71 13.06 15.05 -9.34
N PRO A 72 12.80 16.31 -8.95
CA PRO A 72 12.45 16.66 -7.58
C PRO A 72 11.07 16.05 -7.19
N GLU A 73 10.92 15.65 -5.91
CA GLU A 73 9.78 14.89 -5.36
C GLU A 73 8.40 15.55 -5.60
N ASN A 74 8.37 16.86 -5.81
CA ASN A 74 7.17 17.64 -6.07
C ASN A 74 6.58 17.44 -7.48
N GLU A 75 7.34 16.88 -8.42
CA GLU A 75 6.90 16.63 -9.81
C GLU A 75 6.41 15.18 -10.03
N TRP A 76 6.28 14.41 -8.95
CA TRP A 76 5.89 13.00 -9.02
C TRP A 76 4.36 12.77 -9.05
N ARG A 77 3.57 13.85 -9.18
CA ARG A 77 2.10 13.86 -9.12
C ARG A 77 1.43 13.89 -10.50
#